data_AF-A0A0Q4JXV3-F1
#
_entry.id   AF-A0A0Q4JXV3-F1
#
_cell.length_a   1.000
_cell.length_b   1.000
_cell.length_c   1.000
_cell.angle_alpha   90.00
_cell.angle_beta   90.00
_cell.angle_gamma   90.00
#
_symmetry.space_group_name_H-M   'P 1'
#
loop_
_entity.id
_entity.type
_entity.pdbx_description
1 polymer ?
#
loop_
_entity_poly.entity_id
_entity_poly.type
_entity_poly.pdbx_seq_one_letter_code
_entity_poly.pdbx_strand_id
1 'polypeptide(L)'
;MIALAAALMIQTPAPVPPVVAAEDEIVVIGRKMRTMRFEYKTRHWQMKRCRVTKSSGDPLLDQAVCTVMAQCAADHRAAANEMTACLDERRPEIRAQRDKLRGAS
;
A
#
# COMPACT_ATOMS: atom_id res chain seq x y z
N MET A 1 10.19 -46.06 35.97
CA MET A 1 10.44 -45.87 34.52
C MET A 1 9.35 -44.96 33.98
N ILE A 2 9.71 -43.71 33.67
CA ILE A 2 8.76 -42.64 33.35
C ILE A 2 8.46 -42.70 31.84
N ALA A 3 7.20 -42.93 31.49
CA ALA A 3 6.73 -42.91 30.11
C ALA A 3 6.64 -41.45 29.62
N LEU A 4 7.45 -41.10 28.61
CA LEU A 4 7.40 -39.82 27.90
C LEU A 4 6.21 -39.85 26.92
N ALA A 5 5.17 -39.06 27.21
CA ALA A 5 4.10 -38.77 26.27
C ALA A 5 4.55 -37.65 25.33
N ALA A 6 4.77 -37.98 24.05
CA ALA A 6 5.10 -37.03 23.00
C ALA A 6 3.83 -36.26 22.58
N ALA A 7 3.75 -34.98 22.92
CA ALA A 7 2.72 -34.08 22.44
C ALA A 7 3.02 -33.67 20.98
N LEU A 8 2.29 -34.25 20.02
CA LEU A 8 2.25 -33.76 18.64
C LEU A 8 1.54 -32.40 18.63
N MET A 9 2.30 -31.33 18.45
CA MET A 9 1.77 -30.02 18.07
C MET A 9 1.18 -30.12 16.66
N ILE A 10 -0.15 -30.07 16.55
CA ILE A 10 -0.86 -29.88 15.29
C ILE A 10 -0.54 -28.48 14.79
N GLN A 11 0.31 -28.38 13.77
CA GLN A 11 0.52 -27.13 13.04
C GLN A 11 -0.71 -26.91 12.14
N THR A 12 -1.62 -26.05 12.59
CA THR A 12 -2.68 -25.52 11.72
C THR A 12 -2.03 -24.67 10.62
N PRO A 13 -2.17 -25.01 9.33
CA PRO A 13 -1.68 -24.16 8.26
C PRO A 13 -2.41 -22.82 8.31
N ALA A 14 -1.66 -21.72 8.35
CA ALA A 14 -2.22 -20.38 8.31
C ALA A 14 -3.06 -20.21 7.03
N PRO A 15 -4.24 -19.57 7.11
CA PRO A 15 -5.07 -19.33 5.93
C PRO A 15 -4.29 -18.46 4.94
N VAL A 16 -3.87 -19.06 3.82
CA VAL A 16 -3.32 -18.32 2.69
C VAL A 16 -4.51 -17.63 2.02
N PRO A 17 -4.57 -16.28 2.00
CA PRO A 17 -5.68 -15.58 1.37
C PRO A 17 -5.72 -15.95 -0.13
N PRO A 18 -6.92 -16.14 -0.71
CA PRO A 18 -7.05 -16.52 -2.11
C PRO A 18 -6.44 -15.43 -3.00
N VAL A 19 -5.48 -15.82 -3.84
CA VAL A 19 -4.73 -14.94 -4.77
C VAL A 19 -5.68 -14.08 -5.61
N VAL A 20 -6.81 -14.64 -6.03
CA VAL A 20 -7.84 -13.98 -6.85
C VAL A 20 -8.43 -12.74 -6.16
N ALA A 21 -8.68 -12.80 -4.84
CA ALA A 21 -9.22 -11.68 -4.09
C ALA A 21 -8.23 -10.51 -3.99
N ALA A 22 -6.93 -10.81 -3.97
CA ALA A 22 -5.88 -9.78 -3.95
C ALA A 22 -5.77 -9.07 -5.30
N GLU A 23 -5.88 -9.78 -6.41
CA GLU A 23 -5.85 -9.21 -7.77
C GLU A 23 -7.04 -8.27 -8.01
N ASP A 24 -8.26 -8.70 -7.67
CA ASP A 24 -9.47 -7.88 -7.78
C ASP A 24 -9.35 -6.59 -6.97
N GLU A 25 -8.79 -6.67 -5.76
CA GLU A 25 -8.59 -5.52 -4.91
C GLU A 25 -7.55 -4.54 -5.47
N ILE A 26 -6.47 -5.02 -6.08
CA ILE A 26 -5.49 -4.18 -6.79
C ILE A 26 -6.16 -3.45 -7.95
N VAL A 27 -7.07 -4.11 -8.69
CA VAL A 27 -7.85 -3.46 -9.76
C VAL A 27 -8.74 -2.36 -9.19
N VAL A 28 -9.44 -2.60 -8.07
CA VAL A 28 -10.26 -1.59 -7.40
C VAL A 28 -9.42 -0.39 -6.93
N ILE A 29 -8.26 -0.65 -6.33
CA ILE A 29 -7.31 0.41 -5.92
C ILE A 29 -6.88 1.23 -7.14
N GLY A 30 -6.50 0.58 -8.24
CA GLY A 30 -6.14 1.27 -9.48
C GLY A 30 -7.27 2.14 -10.02
N ARG A 31 -8.52 1.65 -10.00
CA ARG A 31 -9.70 2.44 -10.40
C ARG A 31 -9.90 3.65 -9.51
N LYS A 32 -9.76 3.50 -8.19
CA LYS A 32 -9.86 4.60 -7.24
C LYS A 32 -8.78 5.65 -7.48
N MET A 33 -7.51 5.22 -7.59
CA MET A 33 -6.36 6.10 -7.84
C MET A 33 -6.52 6.98 -9.07
N ARG A 34 -7.08 6.45 -10.17
CA ARG A 34 -7.35 7.22 -11.40
C ARG A 34 -8.26 8.43 -11.21
N THR A 35 -9.07 8.45 -10.16
CA THR A 35 -10.00 9.55 -9.89
C THR A 35 -9.47 10.53 -8.85
N MET A 36 -8.38 10.19 -8.16
CA MET A 36 -7.77 11.02 -7.12
C MET A 36 -7.03 12.21 -7.73
N ARG A 37 -6.84 13.25 -6.93
CA ARG A 37 -5.97 14.39 -7.26
C ARG A 37 -5.14 14.78 -6.05
N PHE A 38 -3.92 15.20 -6.32
CA PHE A 38 -2.94 15.52 -5.28
C PHE A 38 -2.23 16.82 -5.61
N GLU A 39 -1.95 17.60 -4.57
CA GLU A 39 -0.94 18.63 -4.60
C GLU A 39 0.24 18.17 -3.76
N TYR A 40 1.43 18.19 -4.31
CA TYR A 40 2.64 17.80 -3.58
C TYR A 40 3.77 18.80 -3.79
N LYS A 41 4.67 18.86 -2.80
CA LYS A 41 5.91 19.63 -2.87
C LYS A 41 7.07 18.74 -2.51
N THR A 42 8.10 18.75 -3.36
CA THR A 42 9.38 18.07 -3.12
C THR A 42 10.48 19.11 -2.90
N ARG A 43 11.51 18.75 -2.13
CA ARG A 43 12.76 19.52 -2.00
C ARG A 43 13.92 18.53 -1.87
N HIS A 44 14.89 18.60 -2.78
CA HIS A 44 16.03 17.66 -2.84
C HIS A 44 15.57 16.19 -2.72
N TRP A 45 14.63 15.77 -3.57
CA TRP A 45 14.11 14.40 -3.60
C TRP A 45 13.36 13.94 -2.34
N GLN A 46 13.10 14.85 -1.40
CA GLN A 46 12.26 14.57 -0.25
C GLN A 46 10.89 15.20 -0.42
N MET A 47 9.85 14.40 -0.18
CA MET A 47 8.49 14.92 -0.05
C MET A 47 8.40 15.83 1.17
N LYS A 48 7.99 17.09 0.96
CA LYS A 48 7.72 18.07 2.03
C LYS A 48 6.25 18.28 2.30
N ARG A 49 5.40 18.01 1.30
CA ARG A 49 3.95 18.10 1.42
C ARG A 49 3.33 17.13 0.44
N CYS A 50 2.31 16.41 0.90
CA CYS A 50 1.34 15.72 0.05
C CYS A 50 -0.04 16.09 0.58
N ARG A 51 -0.90 16.66 -0.27
CA ARG A 51 -2.27 17.01 0.06
C ARG A 51 -3.19 16.38 -0.96
N VAL A 52 -4.11 15.55 -0.50
CA VAL A 52 -5.18 15.00 -1.32
C VAL A 52 -6.19 16.12 -1.58
N THR A 53 -6.37 16.50 -2.85
CA THR A 53 -7.34 17.52 -3.29
C THR A 53 -8.62 16.90 -3.85
N LYS A 54 -8.57 15.63 -4.26
CA LYS A 54 -9.74 14.80 -4.53
C LYS A 54 -9.50 13.40 -3.98
N SER A 55 -10.31 13.01 -2.99
CA SER A 55 -10.20 11.75 -2.25
C SER A 55 -10.66 10.55 -3.07
N SER A 56 -10.13 9.37 -2.75
CA SER A 56 -10.61 8.08 -3.23
C SER A 56 -11.90 7.58 -2.55
N GLY A 57 -12.33 8.27 -1.48
CA GLY A 57 -13.37 7.80 -0.56
C GLY A 57 -12.88 6.77 0.46
N ASP A 58 -11.58 6.46 0.49
CA ASP A 58 -10.93 5.60 1.50
C ASP A 58 -9.76 6.38 2.14
N PRO A 59 -9.90 6.89 3.38
CA PRO A 59 -8.87 7.69 4.04
C PRO A 59 -7.54 6.97 4.22
N LEU A 60 -7.57 5.65 4.40
CA LEU A 60 -6.35 4.85 4.56
C LEU A 60 -5.63 4.69 3.21
N LEU A 61 -6.39 4.56 2.12
CA LEU A 61 -5.82 4.56 0.77
C LEU A 61 -5.23 5.94 0.43
N ASP A 62 -5.94 7.02 0.76
CA ASP A 62 -5.47 8.39 0.59
C ASP A 62 -4.11 8.61 1.28
N GLN A 63 -3.98 8.15 2.53
CA GLN A 63 -2.73 8.20 3.29
C GLN A 63 -1.64 7.31 2.67
N ALA A 64 -1.98 6.08 2.29
CA ALA A 64 -1.05 5.14 1.68
C ALA A 64 -0.43 5.69 0.39
N VAL A 65 -1.24 6.32 -0.48
CA VAL A 65 -0.72 6.95 -1.70
C VAL A 65 0.28 8.06 -1.36
N CYS A 66 0.01 8.92 -0.39
CA CYS A 66 0.97 9.95 0.02
C CYS A 66 2.28 9.36 0.57
N THR A 67 2.22 8.23 1.29
CA THR A 67 3.42 7.52 1.76
C THR A 67 4.25 6.99 0.60
N VAL A 68 3.61 6.32 -0.37
CA VAL A 68 4.33 5.76 -1.54
C VAL A 68 4.82 6.87 -2.46
N MET A 69 4.07 7.96 -2.63
CA MET A 69 4.51 9.13 -3.38
C MET A 69 5.80 9.72 -2.79
N ALA A 70 5.98 9.65 -1.47
CA ALA A 70 7.22 10.10 -0.85
C ALA A 70 8.43 9.21 -1.19
N GLN A 71 8.20 7.91 -1.39
CA GLN A 71 9.22 6.99 -1.88
C GLN A 71 9.55 7.27 -3.35
N CYS A 72 8.53 7.51 -4.19
CA CYS A 72 8.74 7.93 -5.58
C CYS A 72 9.58 9.21 -5.68
N ALA A 73 9.32 10.20 -4.81
CA ALA A 73 10.14 11.40 -4.73
C ALA A 73 11.60 11.08 -4.36
N ALA A 74 11.82 10.15 -3.43
CA ALA A 74 13.14 9.68 -3.02
C ALA A 74 13.88 8.92 -4.13
N ASP A 75 13.14 8.29 -5.05
CA ASP A 75 13.65 7.66 -6.28
C ASP A 75 13.85 8.67 -7.43
N HIS A 76 13.89 9.96 -7.09
CA HIS A 76 14.10 11.08 -7.99
C HIS A 76 13.00 11.28 -9.05
N ARG A 77 11.81 10.72 -8.83
CA ARG A 77 10.62 10.99 -9.66
C ARG A 77 9.97 12.27 -9.17
N ALA A 78 10.03 13.34 -9.97
CA ALA A 78 9.52 14.65 -9.56
C ALA A 78 8.49 15.22 -10.52
N ALA A 79 8.68 15.00 -11.82
CA ALA A 79 7.72 15.44 -12.82
C ALA A 79 6.39 14.69 -12.66
N ALA A 80 5.27 15.34 -13.01
CA ALA A 80 3.95 14.79 -12.77
C ALA A 80 3.73 13.42 -13.46
N ASN A 81 4.23 13.26 -14.69
CA ASN A 81 4.19 12.01 -15.43
C ASN A 81 5.04 10.91 -14.78
N GLU A 82 6.24 11.25 -14.31
CA GLU A 82 7.13 10.31 -13.59
C GLU A 82 6.52 9.86 -12.27
N MET A 83 5.93 10.80 -11.53
CA MET A 83 5.24 10.49 -10.27
C MET A 83 4.05 9.58 -10.50
N THR A 84 3.27 9.83 -11.55
CA THR A 84 2.12 8.99 -11.93
C THR A 84 2.58 7.59 -12.30
N ALA A 85 3.61 7.48 -13.16
CA ALA A 85 4.16 6.18 -13.56
C ALA A 85 4.67 5.38 -12.36
N CYS A 86 5.40 6.03 -11.44
CA CYS A 86 5.88 5.39 -10.23
C CYS A 86 4.73 4.87 -9.35
N LEU A 87 3.67 5.66 -9.14
CA LEU A 87 2.52 5.21 -8.37
C LEU A 87 1.76 4.05 -9.04
N ASP A 88 1.68 4.05 -10.37
CA ASP A 88 1.03 2.97 -11.13
C ASP A 88 1.82 1.65 -11.06
N GLU A 89 3.15 1.73 -11.12
CA GLU A 89 4.07 0.60 -10.90
C GLU A 89 3.93 0.05 -9.47
N ARG A 90 3.80 0.95 -8.48
CA ARG A 90 3.78 0.64 -7.05
C ARG A 90 2.39 0.40 -6.46
N ARG A 91 1.37 0.14 -7.29
CA ARG A 91 0.01 -0.21 -6.80
C ARG A 91 -0.01 -1.35 -5.77
N PRO A 92 0.80 -2.43 -5.90
CA PRO A 92 0.88 -3.45 -4.87
C PRO A 92 1.36 -2.92 -3.52
N GLU A 93 2.34 -2.00 -3.51
CA GLU A 93 2.83 -1.39 -2.27
C GLU A 93 1.83 -0.42 -1.65
N ILE A 94 1.08 0.32 -2.48
CA ILE A 94 -0.01 1.18 -2.01
C ILE A 94 -1.07 0.34 -1.30
N ARG A 95 -1.45 -0.82 -1.88
CA ARG A 95 -2.35 -1.79 -1.23
C ARG A 95 -1.79 -2.25 0.11
N ALA A 96 -0.56 -2.74 0.12
CA ALA A 96 0.09 -3.26 1.32
C ALA A 96 0.21 -2.19 2.42
N GLN A 97 0.51 -0.94 2.06
CA GLN A 97 0.61 0.17 3.00
C GLN A 97 -0.76 0.51 3.60
N ARG A 98 -1.83 0.52 2.80
CA ARG A 98 -3.20 0.70 3.31
C ARG A 98 -3.59 -0.42 4.27
N ASP A 99 -3.26 -1.67 3.94
CA ASP A 99 -3.58 -2.83 4.80
C ASP A 99 -2.85 -2.75 6.14
N LYS A 100 -1.58 -2.31 6.10
CA LYS A 100 -0.80 -2.02 7.32
C LYS A 100 -1.44 -0.93 8.17
N LEU A 101 -1.90 0.16 7.55
CA LEU A 101 -2.58 1.25 8.27
C LEU A 101 -3.90 0.77 8.90
N ARG A 102 -4.64 -0.11 8.21
CA ARG A 102 -5.88 -0.71 8.72
C ARG A 102 -5.64 -1.60 9.94
N GLY A 103 -4.58 -2.41 9.93
CA GLY A 103 -4.23 -3.27 11.06
C GLY A 103 -3.58 -2.55 12.25
N ALA A 104 -3.21 -1.28 12.09
CA ALA A 104 -2.66 -0.44 13.15
C ALA A 104 -3.71 0.47 13.82
N SER A 105 -4.96 0.44 13.33
CA SER A 105 -6.11 1.18 13.86
C SER A 105 -6.91 0.32 14.82
#